data_AF-A0A1X7HZ69-F1
#
_entry.id   AF-A0A1X7HZ69-F1
#
_cell.length_a   1.000
_cell.length_b   1.000
_cell.length_c   1.000
_cell.angle_alpha   90.00
_cell.angle_beta   90.00
_cell.angle_gamma   90.00
#
_symmetry.space_group_name_H-M   'P 1'
#
loop_
_entity.id
_entity.type
_entity.pdbx_description
1 polymer ?
#
loop_
_entity_poly.entity_id
_entity_poly.type
_entity_poly.pdbx_seq_one_letter_code
_entity_poly.pdbx_strand_id
1 'polypeptide(L)' 'MARAATAGARKATNVTLPVDVYERARELGINFSRTCEQALREAIRTEEGRRWAQENAEFIRNTNEWIEKNGLPLAEYRVF' A
#
# COMPACT_ATOMS: atom_id res chain seq x y z
N MET A 1 12.65 -13.00 -14.77
CA MET A 1 13.49 -11.80 -14.96
C MET A 1 12.90 -10.65 -14.14
N ALA A 2 13.47 -10.38 -12.96
CA ALA A 2 13.00 -9.30 -12.09
C ALA A 2 13.52 -7.96 -12.63
N ARG A 3 12.61 -7.05 -12.94
CA ARG A 3 12.92 -5.69 -13.38
C ARG A 3 13.54 -4.95 -12.21
N ALA A 4 14.82 -4.59 -12.33
CA ALA A 4 15.47 -3.71 -11.36
C ALA A 4 14.66 -2.41 -11.27
N ALA A 5 14.13 -2.12 -10.09
CA ALA A 5 13.54 -0.82 -9.81
C ALA A 5 14.63 0.23 -10.00
N THR A 6 14.44 1.18 -10.91
CA THR A 6 15.29 2.36 -11.04
C THR A 6 15.08 3.22 -9.80
N ALA A 7 15.73 2.85 -8.70
CA ALA A 7 15.73 3.60 -7.46
C ALA A 7 16.36 4.96 -7.71
N GLY A 8 15.53 5.96 -8.07
CA GLY A 8 15.96 7.34 -8.28
C GLY A 8 15.48 8.01 -9.57
N ALA A 9 14.90 7.28 -10.54
CA ALA A 9 14.37 7.91 -11.75
C ALA A 9 13.04 8.61 -11.46
N ARG A 10 13.08 9.95 -11.33
CA ARG A 10 11.88 10.78 -11.18
C ARG A 10 11.35 11.19 -12.55
N LYS A 11 10.07 10.91 -12.81
CA LYS A 11 9.38 11.40 -14.00
C LYS A 11 8.57 12.64 -13.63
N ALA A 12 8.92 13.79 -14.21
CA ALA A 12 8.10 14.98 -14.10
C ALA A 12 6.71 14.71 -14.69
N THR A 13 5.67 14.95 -13.91
CA THR A 13 4.28 14.74 -14.30
C THR A 13 3.51 16.01 -13.96
N ASN A 14 2.88 16.63 -14.95
CA ASN A 14 2.03 17.79 -14.74
C ASN A 14 0.68 17.33 -14.20
N VAL A 15 0.24 17.93 -13.09
CA VAL A 15 -1.04 17.63 -12.45
C VAL A 15 -1.83 18.92 -12.38
N THR A 16 -3.10 18.88 -12.78
CA THR A 16 -4.02 20.02 -12.69
C THR A 16 -4.70 19.98 -11.33
N LEU A 17 -4.67 21.11 -10.61
CA LEU A 17 -5.30 21.27 -9.30
C LEU A 17 -6.25 22.48 -9.33
N PRO A 18 -7.33 22.48 -8.52
CA PRO A 18 -8.13 23.66 -8.28
C PRO A 18 -7.27 24.82 -7.75
N VAL A 19 -7.55 26.03 -8.24
CA VAL A 19 -6.74 27.22 -7.95
C VAL A 19 -6.77 27.58 -6.47
N ASP A 20 -7.93 27.43 -5.82
CA ASP A 20 -8.13 27.65 -4.39
C ASP A 20 -7.24 26.74 -3.54
N VAL A 21 -7.14 25.46 -3.91
CA VAL A 21 -6.29 24.48 -3.20
C VAL A 21 -4.81 24.80 -3.42
N TYR A 22 -4.43 25.18 -4.64
CA TYR A 22 -3.06 25.54 -4.96
C TYR A 22 -2.60 26.79 -4.20
N GLU A 23 -3.37 27.88 -4.25
CA GLU A 23 -3.01 29.11 -3.53
C GLU A 23 -2.98 28.86 -2.02
N ARG A 24 -3.96 28.13 -1.47
CA ARG A 24 -3.99 27.84 -0.04
C ARG A 24 -2.80 27.00 0.44
N ALA A 25 -2.42 25.98 -0.32
CA ALA A 25 -1.27 25.16 0.03
C ALA A 25 0.05 25.95 -0.11
N ARG A 26 0.14 26.90 -1.06
CA ARG A 26 1.27 27.82 -1.20
C ARG A 26 1.39 28.76 -0.01
N GLU A 27 0.29 29.36 0.44
CA GLU A 27 0.23 30.20 1.65
C GLU A 27 0.71 29.46 2.90
N LEU A 28 0.37 28.18 3.00
CA LEU A 28 0.75 27.31 4.12
C LEU A 28 2.15 26.71 3.98
N GLY A 29 2.88 26.98 2.90
CA GLY A 29 4.22 26.45 2.66
C GLY A 29 4.26 24.93 2.41
N ILE A 30 3.16 24.34 1.94
CA ILE A 30 3.05 22.91 1.69
C ILE A 30 3.80 22.55 0.39
N ASN A 31 4.64 21.52 0.46
CA ASN A 31 5.35 21.02 -0.71
C ASN A 31 4.47 20.04 -1.52
N PHE A 32 3.83 20.53 -2.57
CA PHE A 32 2.95 19.74 -3.45
C PHE A 32 3.57 18.44 -3.94
N SER A 33 4.80 18.48 -4.45
CA SER A 33 5.45 17.29 -5.01
C SER A 33 5.57 16.20 -3.95
N ARG A 34 5.98 16.57 -2.73
CA ARG A 34 6.15 15.61 -1.63
C ARG A 34 4.81 15.09 -1.12
N THR A 35 3.82 15.97 -0.97
CA THR A 35 2.48 15.58 -0.51
C THR A 35 1.78 14.68 -1.52
N CYS A 36 1.82 15.01 -2.81
CA CYS A 36 1.27 14.18 -3.88
C CYS A 36 1.99 12.82 -3.95
N GLU A 37 3.32 12.79 -3.82
CA GLU A 37 4.07 11.54 -3.79
C GLU A 37 3.63 10.64 -2.62
N GLN A 38 3.51 11.20 -1.42
CA GLN A 38 3.07 10.44 -0.24
C GLN A 38 1.65 9.91 -0.41
N ALA A 39 0.72 10.76 -0.84
CA ALA A 39 -0.67 10.37 -1.08
C ALA A 39 -0.79 9.28 -2.14
N LEU A 40 -0.04 9.39 -3.25
CA LEU A 40 -0.02 8.36 -4.29
C LEU A 40 0.57 7.04 -3.79
N ARG A 41 1.67 7.07 -3.02
CA ARG A 41 2.26 5.85 -2.43
C ARG A 41 1.29 5.17 -1.47
N GLU A 42 0.53 5.93 -0.71
CA GLU A 42 -0.49 5.38 0.18
C GLU A 42 -1.65 4.77 -0.60
N ALA A 43 -2.20 5.48 -1.58
CA ALA A 43 -3.25 4.95 -2.45
C ALA A 43 -2.83 3.67 -3.17
N ILE A 44 -1.58 3.61 -3.68
CA ILE A 44 -1.03 2.40 -4.31
C ILE A 44 -0.98 1.25 -3.31
N ARG A 45 -0.41 1.46 -2.12
CA ARG A 45 -0.32 0.42 -1.08
C ARG A 45 -1.69 -0.12 -0.68
N THR A 46 -2.68 0.76 -0.52
CA THR A 46 -4.05 0.36 -0.18
C THR A 46 -4.66 -0.49 -1.30
N GLU A 47 -4.50 -0.09 -2.55
CA GLU A 47 -5.04 -0.82 -3.69
C GLU A 47 -4.33 -2.16 -3.92
N GLU A 48 -3.01 -2.21 -3.77
CA GLU A 48 -2.23 -3.45 -3.79
C GLU A 48 -2.67 -4.40 -2.68
N GLY A 49 -2.84 -3.90 -1.46
CA GLY A 49 -3.36 -4.69 -0.34
C GLY A 49 -4.77 -5.21 -0.60
N ARG A 50 -5.65 -4.40 -1.18
CA ARG A 50 -7.01 -4.80 -1.56
C ARG A 50 -7.00 -5.92 -2.60
N ARG A 51 -6.17 -5.81 -3.64
CA ARG A 51 -6.03 -6.83 -4.68
C ARG A 51 -5.43 -8.12 -4.13
N TRP A 52 -4.36 -8.00 -3.34
CA TRP A 52 -3.75 -9.16 -2.69
C TRP A 52 -4.75 -9.89 -1.80
N ALA A 53 -5.54 -9.17 -1.00
CA ALA A 53 -6.57 -9.77 -0.15
C ALA A 53 -7.64 -10.50 -0.97
N GLN A 54 -8.02 -9.98 -2.15
CA GLN A 54 -8.96 -10.64 -3.05
C GLN A 54 -8.37 -11.91 -3.66
N GLU A 55 -7.15 -11.83 -4.17
CA GLU A 55 -6.45 -12.97 -4.77
C GLU A 55 -6.18 -14.09 -3.76
N ASN A 56 -5.93 -13.73 -2.50
CA ASN A 56 -5.60 -14.68 -1.43
C ASN A 56 -6.80 -15.02 -0.55
N ALA A 57 -8.00 -14.51 -0.85
CA ALA A 57 -9.19 -14.71 -0.02
C ALA A 57 -9.51 -16.20 0.18
N GLU A 58 -9.41 -17.00 -0.89
CA GLU A 58 -9.66 -18.45 -0.82
C GLU A 58 -8.58 -19.18 -0.03
N PHE A 59 -7.32 -18.81 -0.22
CA PHE A 59 -6.20 -19.37 0.52
C PHE A 59 -6.33 -19.07 2.02
N ILE A 60 -6.66 -17.83 2.38
CA ILE A 60 -6.88 -17.40 3.76
C ILE A 60 -8.07 -18.17 4.36
N ARG A 61 -9.19 -18.28 3.62
CA ARG A 61 -10.37 -19.04 4.07
C ARG A 61 -10.00 -20.50 4.36
N ASN A 62 -9.37 -21.18 3.40
CA ASN A 62 -8.98 -22.58 3.55
C ASN A 62 -8.00 -22.78 4.72
N THR A 63 -7.05 -21.87 4.87
CA THR A 63 -6.08 -21.92 5.98
C THR A 63 -6.76 -21.71 7.32
N ASN A 64 -7.70 -20.75 7.42
CA ASN A 64 -8.47 -20.52 8.63
C ASN A 64 -9.34 -21.72 8.99
N GLU A 65 -10.06 -22.30 8.03
CA GLU A 65 -10.85 -23.53 8.24
C GLU A 65 -9.98 -24.71 8.69
N TRP A 66 -8.77 -24.82 8.15
CA TRP A 66 -7.81 -25.85 8.56
C TRP A 66 -7.34 -25.63 10.00
N ILE A 67 -7.01 -24.39 10.38
CA ILE A 67 -6.60 -24.04 11.75
C ILE A 67 -7.74 -24.26 12.74
N GLU A 68 -8.99 -23.91 12.40
CA GLU A 68 -10.15 -24.18 13.27
C GLU A 68 -10.34 -25.67 13.54
N LYS A 69 -10.13 -26.51 12.51
CA LYS A 69 -10.29 -27.96 12.62
C LYS A 69 -9.11 -28.65 13.32
N ASN A 70 -7.88 -28.19 13.10
CA ASN A 70 -6.66 -28.90 13.51
C ASN A 70 -5.91 -28.19 14.65
N GLY A 71 -6.37 -27.01 15.07
CA GLY A 71 -5.65 -26.13 15.97
C GLY A 71 -4.52 -25.37 15.28
N LEU A 72 -3.84 -24.53 16.05
CA LEU A 72 -2.70 -23.75 15.56
C LEU A 72 -1.51 -24.69 15.27
N PRO A 73 -1.01 -24.73 14.03
CA PRO A 73 0.16 -25.54 13.73
C PRO A 73 1.35 -25.07 14.57
N LEU A 74 2.13 -26.02 15.08
CA LEU A 74 3.30 -25.80 15.92
C LEU A 74 3.02 -25.10 17.27
N ALA A 75 1.75 -25.01 17.69
CA ALA A 75 1.42 -24.47 19.02
C ALA A 75 2.10 -25.25 20.15
N GLU A 76 2.35 -26.55 19.95
CA GLU A 76 3.06 -27.43 20.89
C GLU A 76 4.53 -27.04 21.14
N TYR A 77 5.16 -26.29 20.22
CA TYR A 77 6.54 -25.82 20.35
C TYR A 77 6.64 -24.37 20.79
N ARG A 78 5.50 -23.73 21.13
CA ARG A 78 5.46 -22.33 21.52
C ARG A 78 5.98 -22.17 22.94
N VAL A 79 7.24 -21.76 23.08
CA VAL A 79 7.88 -21.40 24.36
C VAL A 79 7.58 -19.94 24.70
N PHE A 80 6.70 -19.71 25.66
CA PHE A 80 6.52 -18.43 26.36
C PHE A 80 6.70 -18.64 27.85
#